data_AF-A0A409YN74-F1
#
_entry.id   AF-A0A409YN74-F1
#
_cell.length_a   1.000
_cell.length_b   1.000
_cell.length_c   1.000
_cell.angle_alpha   90.00
_cell.angle_beta   90.00
_cell.angle_gamma   90.00
#
_symmetry.space_group_name_H-M   'P 1'
#
loop_
_entity.id
_entity.type
_entity.pdbx_description
1 polymer ?
#
loop_
_entity_poly.entity_id
_entity_poly.type
_entity_poly.pdbx_seq_one_letter_code
_entity_poly.pdbx_strand_id
1 'polypeptide(L)'
;MSLSSSCSTLHHAFDYINTVAMNKILAFRRSSSTVYSQYRCIDNTSLPMHEIIETGDVSVKHRRSTMLTQPVLNHQILLLGPTGSGKSSFIEALAGSGHQLGLSGGTLESVTQDIQVFEIVNLKIKFATSPDDPFPIYLVDTPGFSDSKLSEMSTLQKIIKWEKSTGNIDHIFYFCRITDTRIPGSARRLIKLIQSLGVDPSSLTIITSMWDAICRDDALKRAESHYEQLRDVIWKDEIQKGAKIFKFDNTYSSAKDILGGMGTGTLYSNFVFHFYDPDEPLANLVIDEQLGRIQNACQERQALQQETLRLLNTQDSQLKSMVTTSLADVNSRIMDYVDQLLAYGPPPPGLQFAIPIYRCLLDTTIASEQFLGEIETASKYSPPSARNELKDMHRAAKAVFIHVYLSLRVFGSPGPEFHPFTPSIALSSSERIKVELACKAKTLERRLKNAVTS
;
A
#
# COMPACT_ATOMS: atom_id res chain seq x y z
N MET A 1 -34.17 11.83 37.82
CA MET A 1 -32.86 11.49 38.44
C MET A 1 -32.49 10.01 38.17
N SER A 2 -32.42 9.57 36.92
CA SER A 2 -32.06 8.16 36.61
C SER A 2 -31.25 7.98 35.32
N LEU A 3 -30.59 9.03 34.82
CA LEU A 3 -29.72 8.97 33.64
C LEU A 3 -28.21 9.13 33.98
N SER A 4 -27.85 9.36 35.24
CA SER A 4 -26.47 9.54 35.66
C SER A 4 -25.77 8.26 36.16
N SER A 5 -26.52 7.20 36.49
CA SER A 5 -25.92 5.96 37.03
C SER A 5 -25.51 4.95 35.96
N SER A 6 -26.07 5.00 34.75
CA SER A 6 -25.75 4.08 33.65
C SER A 6 -24.52 4.51 32.83
N CYS A 7 -24.12 5.79 32.91
CA CYS A 7 -22.92 6.30 32.23
C CYS A 7 -21.62 5.96 32.99
N SER A 8 -21.66 5.91 34.33
CA SER A 8 -20.50 5.58 35.15
C SER A 8 -20.14 4.08 35.10
N THR A 9 -21.12 3.19 34.97
CA THR A 9 -20.88 1.74 34.87
C THR A 9 -20.24 1.36 33.53
N LEU A 10 -20.59 2.05 32.44
CA LEU A 10 -19.93 1.90 31.14
C LEU A 10 -18.49 2.43 31.18
N HIS A 11 -18.25 3.59 31.79
CA HIS A 11 -16.88 4.12 31.94
C HIS A 11 -15.95 3.16 32.71
N HIS A 12 -16.43 2.58 33.82
CA HIS A 12 -15.65 1.61 34.60
C HIS A 12 -15.41 0.28 33.86
N ALA A 13 -16.37 -0.19 33.06
CA ALA A 13 -16.18 -1.38 32.22
C ALA A 13 -15.19 -1.12 31.06
N PHE A 14 -15.21 0.08 30.48
CA PHE A 14 -14.27 0.52 29.44
C PHE A 14 -12.84 0.68 29.98
N ASP A 15 -12.66 1.27 31.16
CA ASP A 15 -11.35 1.43 31.79
C ASP A 15 -10.74 0.07 32.18
N TYR A 16 -11.57 -0.88 32.65
CA TYR A 16 -11.10 -2.22 32.98
C TYR A 16 -10.63 -3.00 31.74
N ILE A 17 -11.40 -2.96 30.63
CA ILE A 17 -11.03 -3.62 29.37
C ILE A 17 -9.78 -2.98 28.75
N ASN A 18 -9.68 -1.65 28.76
CA ASN A 18 -8.50 -0.93 28.25
C ASN A 18 -7.24 -1.20 29.08
N THR A 19 -7.36 -1.28 30.40
CA THR A 19 -6.24 -1.58 31.30
C THR A 19 -5.75 -3.02 31.10
N VAL A 20 -6.66 -3.98 30.94
CA VAL A 20 -6.29 -5.39 30.70
C VAL A 20 -5.67 -5.58 29.30
N ALA A 21 -6.19 -4.90 28.28
CA ALA A 21 -5.63 -4.93 26.92
C ALA A 21 -4.25 -4.24 26.83
N MET A 22 -4.10 -3.06 27.43
CA MET A 22 -2.82 -2.35 27.51
C MET A 22 -1.78 -3.12 28.30
N ASN A 23 -2.15 -3.73 29.43
CA ASN A 23 -1.22 -4.54 30.21
C ASN A 23 -0.78 -5.80 29.45
N LYS A 24 -1.65 -6.41 28.61
CA LYS A 24 -1.26 -7.53 27.73
C LYS A 24 -0.33 -7.10 26.59
N ILE A 25 -0.58 -5.94 25.96
CA ILE A 25 0.27 -5.40 24.89
C ILE A 25 1.63 -4.93 25.43
N LEU A 26 1.65 -4.27 26.59
CA LEU A 26 2.88 -3.85 27.27
C LEU A 26 3.66 -5.04 27.84
N ALA A 27 2.97 -6.08 28.34
CA ALA A 27 3.61 -7.33 28.75
C ALA A 27 4.22 -8.06 27.54
N PHE A 28 3.53 -8.09 26.39
CA PHE A 28 4.08 -8.64 25.14
C PHE A 28 5.26 -7.82 24.62
N ARG A 29 5.21 -6.48 24.68
CA ARG A 29 6.35 -5.61 24.33
C ARG A 29 7.53 -5.77 25.28
N ARG A 30 7.31 -5.92 26.59
CA ARG A 30 8.37 -6.12 27.59
C ARG A 30 8.96 -7.53 27.54
N SER A 31 8.15 -8.57 27.30
CA SER A 31 8.66 -9.92 27.10
C SER A 31 9.46 -10.02 25.80
N SER A 32 8.99 -9.39 24.73
CA SER A 32 9.72 -9.31 23.46
C SER A 32 10.98 -8.46 23.59
N SER A 33 10.95 -7.27 24.19
CA SER A 33 12.17 -6.46 24.32
C SER A 33 13.25 -7.11 25.21
N THR A 34 12.84 -7.92 26.20
CA THR A 34 13.76 -8.57 27.15
C THR A 34 14.32 -9.88 26.61
N VAL A 35 13.54 -10.65 25.84
CA VAL A 35 14.06 -11.82 25.12
C VAL A 35 15.03 -11.37 24.03
N TYR A 36 14.76 -10.25 23.35
CA TYR A 36 15.57 -9.79 22.21
C TYR A 36 16.82 -8.99 22.64
N SER A 37 16.86 -8.38 23.83
CA SER A 37 18.05 -7.68 24.33
C SER A 37 19.18 -8.64 24.73
N GLN A 38 18.89 -9.91 25.00
CA GLN A 38 19.92 -10.91 25.33
C GLN A 38 20.70 -11.42 24.11
N TYR A 39 20.23 -11.19 22.88
CA TYR A 39 20.90 -11.64 21.64
C TYR A 39 21.76 -10.55 20.98
N ARG A 40 21.97 -9.40 21.62
CA ARG A 40 22.64 -8.22 21.06
C ARG A 40 24.17 -8.23 21.10
N CYS A 41 24.79 -9.29 21.64
CA CYS A 41 26.24 -9.34 21.86
C CYS A 41 26.83 -10.65 21.31
N ILE A 42 27.07 -10.73 19.99
CA ILE A 42 27.99 -11.72 19.42
C ILE A 42 28.84 -11.02 18.35
N ASP A 43 30.16 -11.07 18.52
CA ASP A 43 31.15 -10.44 17.66
C ASP A 43 31.14 -10.98 16.21
N ASN A 44 31.38 -10.07 15.27
CA ASN A 44 31.54 -10.31 13.82
C ASN A 44 32.72 -11.25 13.51
N THR A 45 32.53 -12.56 13.59
CA THR A 45 33.50 -13.55 13.07
C THR A 45 32.84 -14.65 12.22
N SER A 46 32.96 -14.48 10.90
CA SER A 46 33.18 -15.48 9.82
C SER A 46 32.45 -16.84 9.75
N LEU A 47 31.41 -17.12 10.52
CA LEU A 47 30.52 -18.27 10.29
C LEU A 47 29.12 -17.79 9.85
N PRO A 48 28.46 -18.47 8.90
CA PRO A 48 27.07 -18.13 8.59
C PRO A 48 26.23 -18.31 9.86
N MET A 49 25.51 -17.26 10.26
CA MET A 49 24.66 -17.26 11.47
C MET A 49 23.54 -18.32 11.39
N HIS A 50 23.29 -18.87 10.20
CA HIS A 50 22.26 -19.85 9.92
C HIS A 50 22.47 -20.60 8.60
N GLU A 51 21.80 -21.74 8.47
CA GLU A 51 21.83 -22.64 7.32
C GLU A 51 20.42 -22.88 6.78
N ILE A 52 20.27 -22.90 5.45
CA ILE A 52 19.04 -23.33 4.80
C ILE A 52 19.08 -24.85 4.64
N ILE A 53 18.09 -25.54 5.20
CA ILE A 53 18.00 -26.99 5.19
C ILE A 53 16.86 -27.43 4.29
N GLU A 54 17.20 -28.31 3.35
CA GLU A 54 16.24 -29.03 2.54
C GLU A 54 15.92 -30.38 3.20
N THR A 55 14.65 -30.65 3.46
CA THR A 55 14.18 -31.90 4.10
C THR A 55 13.44 -32.83 3.14
N GLY A 56 13.44 -32.51 1.83
CA GLY A 56 12.73 -33.21 0.77
C GLY A 56 12.42 -32.27 -0.39
N ASP A 57 11.57 -32.70 -1.32
CA ASP A 57 11.19 -31.88 -2.49
C ASP A 57 10.54 -30.57 -2.05
N VAL A 58 11.21 -29.45 -2.36
CA VAL A 58 10.72 -28.11 -2.01
C VAL A 58 9.40 -27.86 -2.75
N SER A 59 8.39 -27.40 -2.04
CA SER A 59 7.10 -27.00 -2.63
C SER A 59 6.48 -25.85 -1.83
N VAL A 60 5.33 -25.32 -2.26
CA VAL A 60 4.61 -24.27 -1.53
C VAL A 60 3.20 -24.69 -1.15
N LYS A 61 2.75 -24.22 0.01
CA LYS A 61 1.39 -24.43 0.49
C LYS A 61 0.75 -23.11 0.91
N HIS A 62 -0.38 -22.77 0.29
CA HIS A 62 -1.15 -21.60 0.68
C HIS A 62 -1.71 -21.74 2.11
N ARG A 63 -1.49 -20.72 2.94
CA ARG A 63 -2.03 -20.64 4.30
C ARG A 63 -3.35 -19.87 4.29
N ARG A 64 -4.44 -20.54 4.67
CA ARG A 64 -5.78 -19.93 4.75
C ARG A 64 -5.88 -18.79 5.78
N SER A 65 -5.02 -18.79 6.79
CA SER A 65 -4.89 -17.70 7.76
C SER A 65 -3.61 -16.95 7.48
N THR A 66 -3.69 -15.62 7.41
CA THR A 66 -2.53 -14.73 7.34
C THR A 66 -1.85 -14.55 8.71
N MET A 67 -2.54 -14.90 9.80
CA MET A 67 -1.97 -14.92 11.15
C MET A 67 -1.21 -16.22 11.40
N LEU A 68 0.03 -16.09 11.87
CA LEU A 68 0.91 -17.20 12.22
C LEU A 68 0.74 -17.53 13.71
N THR A 69 0.57 -18.82 14.05
CA THR A 69 0.27 -19.29 15.41
C THR A 69 1.43 -19.13 16.40
N GLN A 70 2.64 -18.84 15.90
CA GLN A 70 3.85 -18.54 16.69
C GLN A 70 4.70 -17.49 15.94
N PRO A 71 4.37 -16.20 16.01
CA PRO A 71 4.97 -15.16 15.16
C PRO A 71 6.49 -15.00 15.32
N VAL A 72 7.04 -15.39 16.47
CA VAL A 72 8.46 -15.20 16.84
C VAL A 72 9.39 -16.26 16.23
N LEU A 73 8.86 -17.37 15.71
CA LEU A 73 9.63 -18.53 15.24
C LEU A 73 9.37 -18.83 13.74
N ASN A 74 9.28 -17.80 12.89
CA ASN A 74 9.11 -17.97 11.44
C ASN A 74 10.06 -17.04 10.70
N HIS A 75 10.53 -17.45 9.53
CA HIS A 75 11.26 -16.57 8.61
C HIS A 75 10.33 -16.09 7.50
N GLN A 76 10.05 -14.79 7.44
CA GLN A 76 9.06 -14.18 6.56
C GLN A 76 9.74 -13.36 5.46
N ILE A 77 9.55 -13.78 4.21
CA ILE A 77 10.08 -13.14 3.00
C ILE A 77 8.96 -12.34 2.34
N LEU A 78 9.09 -11.00 2.34
CA LEU A 78 8.14 -10.10 1.70
C LEU A 78 8.44 -9.95 0.21
N LEU A 79 7.47 -10.26 -0.65
CA LEU A 79 7.62 -10.10 -2.11
C LEU A 79 7.15 -8.70 -2.51
N LEU A 80 8.06 -7.86 -2.99
CA LEU A 80 7.79 -6.50 -3.49
C LEU A 80 8.09 -6.40 -4.97
N GLY A 81 7.41 -5.48 -5.66
CA GLY A 81 7.64 -5.22 -7.08
C GLY A 81 6.37 -4.75 -7.79
N PRO A 82 6.50 -4.15 -8.98
CA PRO A 82 5.35 -3.65 -9.72
C PRO A 82 4.39 -4.78 -10.14
N THR A 83 3.15 -4.43 -10.50
CA THR A 83 2.21 -5.37 -11.11
C THR A 83 2.86 -6.01 -12.36
N GLY A 84 2.73 -7.34 -12.50
CA GLY A 84 3.34 -8.11 -13.58
C GLY A 84 4.84 -8.37 -13.45
N SER A 85 5.49 -8.06 -12.32
CA SER A 85 6.94 -8.30 -12.13
C SER A 85 7.34 -9.75 -11.89
N GLY A 86 6.39 -10.69 -11.81
CA GLY A 86 6.68 -12.13 -11.60
C GLY A 86 6.64 -12.62 -10.15
N LYS A 87 6.14 -11.82 -9.19
CA LYS A 87 5.97 -12.24 -7.77
C LYS A 87 5.17 -13.54 -7.64
N SER A 88 3.97 -13.56 -8.21
CA SER A 88 3.08 -14.73 -8.14
C SER A 88 3.60 -15.89 -9.01
N SER A 89 4.24 -15.60 -10.16
CA SER A 89 4.91 -16.62 -10.98
C SER A 89 6.05 -17.32 -10.25
N PHE A 90 6.77 -16.62 -9.37
CA PHE A 90 7.80 -17.20 -8.52
C PHE A 90 7.21 -18.23 -7.54
N ILE A 91 6.09 -17.92 -6.91
CA ILE A 91 5.38 -18.85 -6.02
C ILE A 91 4.88 -20.06 -6.81
N GLU A 92 4.30 -19.84 -7.99
CA GLU A 92 3.84 -20.94 -8.84
C GLU A 92 4.96 -21.82 -9.35
N ALA A 93 6.11 -21.25 -9.70
CA ALA A 93 7.29 -22.01 -10.09
C ALA A 93 7.71 -22.99 -8.98
N LEU A 94 7.60 -22.59 -7.71
CA LEU A 94 7.88 -23.44 -6.55
C LEU A 94 6.78 -24.49 -6.28
N ALA A 95 5.55 -24.29 -6.76
CA ALA A 95 4.47 -25.28 -6.60
C ALA A 95 4.66 -26.53 -7.49
N GLY A 96 5.56 -26.44 -8.48
CA GLY A 96 5.87 -27.50 -9.43
C GLY A 96 4.85 -27.62 -10.56
N SER A 97 5.21 -28.37 -11.60
CA SER A 97 4.46 -28.49 -12.86
C SER A 97 3.06 -29.11 -12.75
N GLY A 98 2.69 -29.65 -11.60
CA GLY A 98 1.38 -30.28 -11.34
C GLY A 98 0.39 -29.44 -10.52
N HIS A 99 0.80 -28.30 -9.98
CA HIS A 99 -0.04 -27.47 -9.09
C HIS A 99 -0.14 -26.04 -9.62
N GLN A 100 -1.01 -25.83 -10.62
CA GLN A 100 -1.42 -24.47 -10.98
C GLN A 100 -2.27 -23.90 -9.84
N LEU A 101 -1.67 -23.02 -9.04
CA LEU A 101 -2.37 -22.32 -7.96
C LEU A 101 -3.32 -21.24 -8.49
N GLY A 102 -3.24 -20.90 -9.79
CA GLY A 102 -4.08 -19.89 -10.43
C GLY A 102 -3.77 -18.47 -9.97
N LEU A 103 -2.55 -18.24 -9.49
CA LEU A 103 -2.05 -16.97 -8.97
C LEU A 103 -1.50 -16.09 -10.10
N SER A 104 -0.90 -16.68 -11.15
CA SER A 104 -0.46 -15.97 -12.35
C SER A 104 -1.55 -16.03 -13.44
N GLY A 105 -2.53 -15.14 -13.34
CA GLY A 105 -3.46 -14.89 -14.43
C GLY A 105 -2.79 -14.03 -15.50
N GLY A 106 -2.77 -14.47 -16.77
CA GLY A 106 -2.35 -13.65 -17.92
C GLY A 106 -3.30 -12.48 -18.24
N THR A 107 -4.10 -12.04 -17.26
CA THR A 107 -5.06 -10.94 -17.36
C THR A 107 -4.34 -9.61 -17.15
N LEU A 108 -4.78 -8.58 -17.88
CA LEU A 108 -4.24 -7.21 -17.78
C LEU A 108 -4.47 -6.55 -16.41
N GLU A 109 -5.35 -7.10 -15.57
CA GLU A 109 -5.63 -6.61 -14.21
C GLU A 109 -4.84 -7.39 -13.15
N SER A 110 -4.37 -6.70 -12.10
CA SER A 110 -3.69 -7.37 -10.98
C SER A 110 -4.61 -8.38 -10.30
N VAL A 111 -4.18 -9.64 -10.28
CA VAL A 111 -4.88 -10.78 -9.66
C VAL A 111 -4.79 -10.69 -8.12
N THR A 112 -3.65 -10.24 -7.59
CA THR A 112 -3.42 -10.13 -6.14
C THR A 112 -3.89 -8.77 -5.63
N GLN A 113 -5.00 -8.75 -4.91
CA GLN A 113 -5.58 -7.54 -4.31
C GLN A 113 -5.32 -7.45 -2.79
N ASP A 114 -5.05 -8.57 -2.12
CA ASP A 114 -4.75 -8.64 -0.69
C ASP A 114 -3.50 -9.48 -0.42
N ILE A 115 -2.92 -9.33 0.78
CA ILE A 115 -1.74 -10.10 1.18
C ILE A 115 -2.08 -11.58 1.32
N GLN A 116 -1.27 -12.42 0.70
CA GLN A 116 -1.37 -13.88 0.78
C GLN A 116 -0.09 -14.46 1.34
N VAL A 117 -0.21 -15.54 2.12
CA VAL A 117 0.93 -16.17 2.80
C VAL A 117 1.06 -17.61 2.33
N PHE A 118 2.26 -17.98 1.92
CA PHE A 118 2.61 -19.31 1.44
C PHE A 118 3.75 -19.87 2.29
N GLU A 119 3.56 -21.04 2.86
CA GLU A 119 4.62 -21.78 3.53
C GLU A 119 5.46 -22.51 2.49
N ILE A 120 6.78 -22.38 2.59
CA ILE A 120 7.69 -23.23 1.82
C ILE A 120 7.83 -24.56 2.56
N VAL A 121 7.35 -25.62 1.93
CA VAL A 121 7.41 -26.98 2.44
C VAL A 121 8.77 -27.58 2.09
N ASN A 122 9.33 -28.35 3.02
CA ASN A 122 10.63 -29.01 2.92
C ASN A 122 11.84 -28.08 2.78
N LEU A 123 11.69 -26.79 3.06
CA LEU A 123 12.77 -25.84 3.19
C LEU A 123 12.65 -25.11 4.53
N LYS A 124 13.71 -25.11 5.32
CA LYS A 124 13.73 -24.50 6.65
C LYS A 124 15.02 -23.74 6.90
N ILE A 125 15.01 -22.83 7.86
CA ILE A 125 16.23 -22.16 8.33
C ILE A 125 16.62 -22.71 9.70
N LYS A 126 17.86 -23.17 9.83
CA LYS A 126 18.44 -23.58 11.11
C LYS A 126 19.38 -22.49 11.59
N PHE A 127 19.12 -21.94 12.76
CA PHE A 127 19.98 -20.92 13.37
C PHE A 127 21.12 -21.59 14.16
N ALA A 128 22.31 -21.00 14.15
CA ALA A 128 23.42 -21.46 14.98
C ALA A 128 23.09 -21.41 16.48
N THR A 129 22.22 -20.48 16.89
CA THR A 129 21.74 -20.29 18.27
C THR A 129 20.60 -21.24 18.67
N SER A 130 19.98 -21.91 17.71
CA SER A 130 18.91 -22.89 17.93
C SER A 130 19.08 -24.06 16.95
N PRO A 131 20.14 -24.87 17.12
CA PRO A 131 20.51 -25.90 16.15
C PRO A 131 19.48 -27.05 16.09
N ASP A 132 18.70 -27.25 17.15
CA ASP A 132 17.78 -28.39 17.23
C ASP A 132 16.40 -28.09 16.63
N ASP A 133 16.06 -26.82 16.41
CA ASP A 133 14.73 -26.41 15.93
C ASP A 133 14.83 -25.59 14.63
N PRO A 134 14.73 -26.24 13.45
CA PRO A 134 14.70 -25.53 12.18
C PRO A 134 13.36 -24.82 11.96
N PHE A 135 13.41 -23.56 11.56
CA PHE A 135 12.28 -22.66 11.41
C PHE A 135 11.67 -22.71 10.01
N PRO A 136 10.33 -22.67 9.90
CA PRO A 136 9.65 -22.60 8.61
C PRO A 136 9.90 -21.26 7.90
N ILE A 137 9.96 -21.31 6.57
CA ILE A 137 10.06 -20.15 5.69
C ILE A 137 8.68 -19.85 5.10
N TYR A 138 8.30 -18.57 5.06
CA TYR A 138 7.06 -18.11 4.44
C TYR A 138 7.34 -17.05 3.37
N LEU A 139 6.68 -17.19 2.23
CA LEU A 139 6.58 -16.17 1.20
C LEU A 139 5.29 -15.37 1.44
N VAL A 140 5.42 -14.05 1.42
CA VAL A 140 4.33 -13.11 1.64
C VAL A 140 4.10 -12.37 0.34
N ASP A 141 3.14 -12.87 -0.45
CA ASP A 141 2.77 -12.21 -1.71
C ASP A 141 2.01 -10.93 -1.39
N THR A 142 2.42 -9.84 -2.04
CA THR A 142 1.80 -8.52 -1.86
C THR A 142 1.14 -8.06 -3.15
N PRO A 143 0.08 -7.24 -3.07
CA PRO A 143 -0.43 -6.54 -4.24
C PRO A 143 0.68 -5.78 -4.97
N GLY A 144 0.63 -5.77 -6.30
CA GLY A 144 1.64 -5.09 -7.10
C GLY A 144 1.67 -3.58 -6.83
N PHE A 145 2.88 -3.02 -6.82
CA PHE A 145 3.06 -1.56 -6.89
C PHE A 145 2.79 -1.07 -8.31
N SER A 146 2.58 0.24 -8.49
CA SER A 146 2.18 0.80 -9.79
C SER A 146 0.89 0.17 -10.37
N ASP A 147 -0.01 -0.29 -9.50
CA ASP A 147 -1.30 -0.84 -9.91
C ASP A 147 -2.27 0.27 -10.34
N SER A 148 -3.14 0.01 -11.32
CA SER A 148 -4.10 1.01 -11.78
C SER A 148 -5.22 1.27 -10.78
N LYS A 149 -5.59 0.27 -9.98
CA LYS A 149 -6.69 0.32 -8.99
C LYS A 149 -6.15 0.58 -7.58
N LEU A 150 -5.07 -0.08 -7.19
CA LEU A 150 -4.45 0.08 -5.87
C LEU A 150 -3.32 1.11 -5.88
N SER A 151 -3.39 2.08 -4.97
CA SER A 151 -2.30 3.03 -4.75
C SER A 151 -1.14 2.40 -3.99
N GLU A 152 0.07 2.96 -4.15
CA GLU A 152 1.24 2.55 -3.36
C GLU A 152 0.94 2.73 -1.87
N MET A 153 0.23 3.81 -1.54
CA MET A 153 -0.28 4.11 -0.22
C MET A 153 -1.16 2.97 0.35
N SER A 154 -2.13 2.47 -0.41
CA SER A 154 -3.00 1.36 0.04
C SER A 154 -2.22 0.06 0.23
N THR A 155 -1.33 -0.27 -0.71
CA THR A 155 -0.49 -1.48 -0.63
C THR A 155 0.37 -1.47 0.63
N LEU A 156 1.00 -0.34 0.94
CA LEU A 156 1.83 -0.19 2.14
C LEU A 156 1.01 -0.29 3.43
N GLN A 157 -0.19 0.28 3.49
CA GLN A 157 -1.08 0.10 4.66
C GLN A 157 -1.40 -1.38 4.91
N LYS A 158 -1.64 -2.16 3.85
CA LYS A 158 -1.88 -3.60 3.98
C LYS A 158 -0.66 -4.30 4.58
N ILE A 159 0.54 -3.96 4.11
CA ILE A 159 1.81 -4.53 4.60
C ILE A 159 2.01 -4.19 6.08
N ILE A 160 1.89 -2.91 6.48
CA ILE A 160 2.03 -2.48 7.88
C ILE A 160 1.02 -3.17 8.78
N LYS A 161 -0.24 -3.27 8.34
CA LYS A 161 -1.30 -3.92 9.12
C LYS A 161 -1.00 -5.40 9.32
N TRP A 162 -0.50 -6.06 8.28
CA TRP A 162 -0.11 -7.45 8.33
C TRP A 162 1.11 -7.67 9.24
N GLU A 163 2.18 -6.88 9.08
CA GLU A 163 3.39 -6.92 9.92
C GLU A 163 3.04 -6.76 11.40
N LYS A 164 2.18 -5.79 11.76
CA LYS A 164 1.70 -5.60 13.14
C LYS A 164 0.97 -6.81 13.72
N SER A 165 0.40 -7.67 12.86
CA SER A 165 -0.33 -8.87 13.28
C SER A 165 0.54 -10.13 13.32
N THR A 166 1.66 -10.16 12.58
CA THR A 166 2.55 -11.32 12.44
C THR A 166 3.91 -11.16 13.10
N GLY A 167 4.20 -9.97 13.62
CA GLY A 167 5.39 -9.69 14.43
C GLY A 167 6.54 -9.13 13.62
N ASN A 168 6.97 -9.80 12.54
CA ASN A 168 8.26 -9.51 11.90
C ASN A 168 8.20 -9.74 10.37
N ILE A 169 9.00 -8.98 9.62
CA ILE A 169 9.51 -9.35 8.28
C ILE A 169 10.99 -9.70 8.48
N ASP A 170 11.57 -10.62 7.71
CA ASP A 170 12.97 -11.01 7.87
C ASP A 170 13.79 -10.74 6.61
N HIS A 171 13.15 -10.78 5.45
CA HIS A 171 13.80 -10.63 4.15
C HIS A 171 12.86 -9.97 3.13
N ILE A 172 13.44 -9.23 2.18
CA ILE A 172 12.70 -8.62 1.07
C ILE A 172 13.19 -9.20 -0.25
N PHE A 173 12.27 -9.71 -1.05
CA PHE A 173 12.50 -10.03 -2.45
C PHE A 173 11.90 -8.93 -3.32
N TYR A 174 12.75 -8.17 -4.01
CA TYR A 174 12.34 -7.14 -4.95
C TYR A 174 12.36 -7.65 -6.39
N PHE A 175 11.19 -7.77 -7.01
CA PHE A 175 11.03 -8.24 -8.38
C PHE A 175 10.97 -7.07 -9.38
N CYS A 176 11.70 -7.19 -10.48
CA CYS A 176 11.58 -6.30 -11.63
C CYS A 176 11.70 -7.07 -12.95
N ARG A 177 11.03 -6.59 -14.01
CA ARG A 177 11.08 -7.21 -15.34
C ARG A 177 12.35 -6.79 -16.06
N ILE A 178 13.12 -7.73 -16.59
CA ILE A 178 14.33 -7.40 -17.35
C ILE A 178 14.03 -6.86 -18.76
N THR A 179 12.86 -7.21 -19.29
CA THR A 179 12.41 -6.86 -20.64
C THR A 179 12.03 -5.39 -20.82
N ASP A 180 11.92 -4.62 -19.75
CA ASP A 180 11.59 -3.19 -19.84
C ASP A 180 12.73 -2.43 -20.52
N THR A 181 12.40 -1.61 -21.53
CA THR A 181 13.39 -0.82 -22.29
C THR A 181 14.04 0.27 -21.46
N ARG A 182 13.39 0.68 -20.37
CA ARG A 182 13.85 1.70 -19.42
C ARG A 182 13.19 1.46 -18.07
N ILE A 183 13.84 1.84 -16.98
CA ILE A 183 13.21 1.84 -15.66
C ILE A 183 12.16 2.97 -15.60
N PRO A 184 10.85 2.65 -15.51
CA PRO A 184 9.81 3.67 -15.43
C PRO A 184 9.94 4.48 -14.13
N GLY A 185 9.41 5.71 -14.13
CA GLY A 185 9.48 6.60 -12.98
C GLY A 185 8.88 5.99 -11.71
N SER A 186 7.81 5.21 -11.84
CA SER A 186 7.18 4.50 -10.73
C SER A 186 8.07 3.37 -10.16
N ALA A 187 8.76 2.61 -11.01
CA ALA A 187 9.73 1.62 -10.54
C ALA A 187 10.93 2.29 -9.86
N ARG A 188 11.41 3.44 -10.36
CA ARG A 188 12.46 4.22 -9.67
C ARG A 188 12.01 4.70 -8.30
N ARG A 189 10.76 5.14 -8.17
CA ARG A 189 10.16 5.55 -6.90
C ARG A 189 10.11 4.38 -5.92
N LEU A 190 9.68 3.20 -6.39
CA LEU A 190 9.68 1.98 -5.58
C LEU A 190 11.09 1.54 -5.15
N ILE A 191 12.09 1.64 -6.03
CA ILE A 191 13.49 1.37 -5.68
C ILE A 191 13.93 2.30 -4.55
N LYS A 192 13.71 3.62 -4.69
CA LYS A 192 14.02 4.59 -3.63
C LYS A 192 13.26 4.31 -2.34
N LEU A 193 12.01 3.87 -2.45
CA LEU A 193 11.21 3.46 -1.31
C LEU A 193 11.91 2.30 -0.59
N ILE A 194 12.24 1.21 -1.28
CA ILE A 194 12.93 0.06 -0.68
C ILE A 194 14.27 0.45 -0.06
N GLN A 195 15.06 1.28 -0.75
CA GLN A 195 16.33 1.80 -0.24
C GLN A 195 16.17 2.64 1.04
N SER A 196 15.02 3.30 1.19
CA SER A 196 14.72 4.14 2.36
C SER A 196 14.10 3.36 3.53
N LEU A 197 13.78 2.06 3.36
CA LEU A 197 13.25 1.22 4.45
C LEU A 197 14.29 0.88 5.53
N GLY A 198 15.56 1.27 5.34
CA GLY A 198 16.63 0.99 6.30
C GLY A 198 16.92 -0.50 6.48
N VAL A 199 16.55 -1.32 5.48
CA VAL A 199 16.74 -2.77 5.47
C VAL A 199 18.23 -3.09 5.53
N ASP A 200 18.62 -4.06 6.37
CA ASP A 200 19.97 -4.65 6.28
C ASP A 200 20.14 -5.15 4.83
N PRO A 201 21.11 -4.62 4.05
CA PRO A 201 21.24 -5.01 2.65
C PRO A 201 21.39 -6.51 2.45
N SER A 202 21.93 -7.25 3.41
CA SER A 202 22.01 -8.71 3.36
C SER A 202 20.64 -9.42 3.43
N SER A 203 19.61 -8.74 3.95
CA SER A 203 18.20 -9.16 3.92
C SER A 203 17.43 -8.66 2.69
N LEU A 204 18.13 -8.16 1.66
CA LEU A 204 17.54 -7.74 0.39
C LEU A 204 18.02 -8.65 -0.75
N THR A 205 17.07 -9.14 -1.55
CA THR A 205 17.36 -9.86 -2.78
C THR A 205 16.60 -9.27 -3.96
N ILE A 206 17.33 -8.80 -4.94
CA ILE A 206 16.81 -8.27 -6.20
C ILE A 206 16.65 -9.44 -7.17
N ILE A 207 15.46 -9.57 -7.75
CA ILE A 207 15.10 -10.65 -8.67
C ILE A 207 14.68 -10.03 -10.00
N THR A 208 15.40 -10.38 -11.05
CA THR A 208 15.05 -10.00 -12.42
C THR A 208 14.29 -11.14 -13.09
N SER A 209 13.09 -10.86 -13.61
CA SER A 209 12.19 -11.86 -14.20
C SER A 209 11.98 -11.63 -15.71
N MET A 210 11.19 -12.52 -16.34
CA MET A 210 10.85 -12.49 -17.77
C MET A 210 12.02 -12.81 -18.70
N TRP A 211 13.04 -13.52 -18.21
CA TRP A 211 14.15 -14.02 -19.03
C TRP A 211 13.69 -15.06 -20.06
N ASP A 212 12.72 -15.89 -19.67
CA ASP A 212 12.04 -16.89 -20.50
C ASP A 212 11.24 -16.30 -21.67
N ALA A 213 10.86 -15.02 -21.59
CA ALA A 213 10.11 -14.32 -22.64
C ALA A 213 11.01 -13.73 -23.74
N ILE A 214 12.34 -13.85 -23.65
CA ILE A 214 13.29 -13.23 -24.58
C ILE A 214 13.68 -14.23 -25.68
N CYS A 215 13.10 -14.05 -26.87
CA CYS A 215 13.35 -14.96 -28.00
C CYS A 215 14.43 -14.47 -28.98
N ARG A 216 14.89 -13.22 -28.89
CA ARG A 216 15.80 -12.60 -29.88
C ARG A 216 17.15 -12.26 -29.25
N ASP A 217 18.24 -12.58 -29.95
CA ASP A 217 19.61 -12.31 -29.49
C ASP A 217 19.87 -10.83 -29.18
N ASP A 218 19.29 -9.91 -29.97
CA ASP A 218 19.44 -8.46 -29.74
C ASP A 218 18.70 -8.01 -28.47
N ALA A 219 17.57 -8.64 -28.16
CA ALA A 219 16.82 -8.41 -26.93
C ALA A 219 17.53 -9.02 -25.72
N LEU A 220 18.15 -10.19 -25.87
CA LEU A 220 18.95 -10.83 -24.82
C LEU A 220 20.17 -9.98 -24.46
N LYS A 221 20.93 -9.51 -25.45
CA LYS A 221 22.07 -8.60 -25.21
C LYS A 221 21.66 -7.33 -24.46
N ARG A 222 20.48 -6.78 -24.79
CA ARG A 222 19.92 -5.61 -24.09
C ARG A 222 19.54 -5.95 -22.64
N ALA A 223 18.89 -7.08 -22.41
CA ALA A 223 18.53 -7.54 -21.08
C ALA A 223 19.76 -7.82 -20.21
N GLU A 224 20.81 -8.43 -20.76
CA GLU A 224 22.09 -8.60 -20.07
C GLU A 224 22.71 -7.26 -19.68
N SER A 225 22.74 -6.29 -20.61
CA SER A 225 23.22 -4.93 -20.30
C SER A 225 22.38 -4.24 -19.23
N HIS A 226 21.05 -4.43 -19.22
CA HIS A 226 20.18 -3.91 -18.15
C HIS A 226 20.46 -4.59 -16.81
N TYR A 227 20.75 -5.90 -16.81
CA TYR A 227 21.12 -6.64 -15.60
C TYR A 227 22.41 -6.10 -14.99
N GLU A 228 23.42 -5.84 -15.83
CA GLU A 228 24.68 -5.18 -15.42
C GLU A 228 24.42 -3.79 -14.85
N GLN A 229 23.58 -2.97 -15.49
CA GLN A 229 23.22 -1.64 -14.97
C GLN A 229 22.48 -1.71 -13.63
N LEU A 230 21.57 -2.68 -13.46
CA LEU A 230 20.89 -2.91 -12.19
C LEU A 230 21.89 -3.27 -11.10
N ARG A 231 22.84 -4.16 -11.38
CA ARG A 231 23.86 -4.62 -10.44
C ARG A 231 24.90 -3.55 -10.10
N ASP A 232 25.46 -2.91 -11.12
CA ASP A 232 26.70 -2.12 -11.01
C ASP A 232 26.45 -0.62 -10.86
N VAL A 233 25.22 -0.16 -11.08
CA VAL A 233 24.84 1.25 -11.00
C VAL A 233 23.69 1.49 -10.04
N ILE A 234 22.56 0.80 -10.23
CA ILE A 234 21.33 1.10 -9.47
C ILE A 234 21.37 0.54 -8.05
N TRP A 235 21.74 -0.73 -7.91
CA TRP A 235 21.82 -1.44 -6.63
C TRP A 235 23.26 -1.64 -6.14
N LYS A 236 24.20 -0.89 -6.71
CA LYS A 236 25.63 -1.06 -6.47
C LYS A 236 25.95 -1.01 -4.98
N ASP A 237 25.43 0.00 -4.28
CA ASP A 237 25.75 0.26 -2.89
C ASP A 237 25.14 -0.80 -1.97
N GLU A 238 23.92 -1.26 -2.25
CA GLU A 238 23.25 -2.33 -1.51
C GLU A 238 23.94 -3.67 -1.73
N ILE A 239 24.31 -3.98 -2.98
CA ILE A 239 25.01 -5.23 -3.32
C ILE A 239 26.39 -5.27 -2.68
N GLN A 240 27.14 -4.16 -2.69
CA GLN A 240 28.41 -4.05 -1.97
C GLN A 240 28.27 -4.29 -0.47
N LYS A 241 27.10 -3.98 0.10
CA LYS A 241 26.79 -4.17 1.53
C LYS A 241 26.15 -5.53 1.85
N GLY A 242 25.98 -6.41 0.85
CA GLY A 242 25.54 -7.79 1.06
C GLY A 242 24.26 -8.19 0.33
N ALA A 243 23.54 -7.25 -0.31
CA ALA A 243 22.37 -7.60 -1.11
C ALA A 243 22.73 -8.53 -2.26
N LYS A 244 21.78 -9.40 -2.61
CA LYS A 244 21.94 -10.36 -3.71
C LYS A 244 21.10 -9.95 -4.90
N ILE A 245 21.56 -10.30 -6.10
CA ILE A 245 20.79 -10.15 -7.33
C ILE A 245 20.79 -11.48 -8.10
N PHE A 246 19.62 -11.89 -8.57
CA PHE A 246 19.43 -13.14 -9.30
C PHE A 246 18.58 -12.96 -10.57
N LYS A 247 18.76 -13.91 -11.50
CA LYS A 247 17.88 -14.11 -12.65
C LYS A 247 16.85 -15.17 -12.30
N PHE A 248 15.59 -14.86 -12.53
CA PHE A 248 14.48 -15.79 -12.39
C PHE A 248 13.96 -16.15 -13.78
N ASP A 249 14.26 -17.37 -14.21
CA ASP A 249 13.93 -17.90 -15.54
C ASP A 249 12.53 -18.52 -15.60
N ASN A 250 11.66 -18.19 -14.63
CA ASN A 250 10.30 -18.73 -14.53
C ASN A 250 10.27 -20.27 -14.43
N THR A 251 11.29 -20.86 -13.78
CA THR A 251 11.42 -22.31 -13.58
C THR A 251 11.54 -22.65 -12.10
N TYR A 252 11.13 -23.87 -11.74
CA TYR A 252 11.30 -24.42 -10.39
C TYR A 252 12.76 -24.34 -9.93
N SER A 253 13.72 -24.72 -10.79
CA SER A 253 15.14 -24.71 -10.45
C SER A 253 15.63 -23.30 -10.15
N SER A 254 15.34 -22.31 -11.00
CA SER A 254 15.75 -20.92 -10.75
C SER A 254 15.12 -20.35 -9.48
N ALA A 255 13.85 -20.67 -9.18
CA ALA A 255 13.22 -20.23 -7.94
C ALA A 255 13.86 -20.86 -6.70
N LYS A 256 14.19 -22.16 -6.77
CA LYS A 256 14.89 -22.88 -5.69
C LYS A 256 16.30 -22.35 -5.48
N ASP A 257 17.03 -22.07 -6.55
CA ASP A 257 18.38 -21.49 -6.50
C ASP A 257 18.36 -20.10 -5.84
N ILE A 258 17.35 -19.28 -6.13
CA ILE A 258 17.15 -17.98 -5.48
C ILE A 258 16.92 -18.14 -3.98
N LEU A 259 16.08 -19.10 -3.56
CA LEU A 259 15.85 -19.37 -2.13
C LEU A 259 17.13 -19.84 -1.44
N GLY A 260 17.90 -20.75 -2.07
CA GLY A 260 19.16 -21.24 -1.50
C GLY A 260 20.28 -20.20 -1.48
N GLY A 261 20.25 -19.22 -2.39
CA GLY A 261 21.25 -18.18 -2.54
C GLY A 261 20.92 -16.86 -1.83
N MET A 262 19.75 -16.73 -1.20
CA MET A 262 19.37 -15.51 -0.49
C MET A 262 20.36 -15.20 0.64
N GLY A 263 20.63 -13.91 0.85
CA GLY A 263 21.56 -13.48 1.89
C GLY A 263 21.08 -13.91 3.28
N THR A 264 22.00 -14.40 4.10
CA THR A 264 21.72 -14.87 5.46
C THR A 264 21.96 -13.77 6.47
N GLY A 265 21.37 -12.59 6.24
CA GLY A 265 21.60 -11.37 7.02
C GLY A 265 21.32 -11.48 8.52
N THR A 266 21.62 -10.42 9.28
CA THR A 266 21.33 -10.39 10.71
C THR A 266 19.82 -10.52 10.92
N LEU A 267 19.38 -11.72 11.31
CA LEU A 267 17.99 -11.96 11.68
C LEU A 267 17.67 -11.05 12.87
N TYR A 268 16.42 -10.60 12.92
CA TYR A 268 15.93 -9.54 13.81
C TYR A 268 16.18 -8.11 13.31
N SER A 269 16.22 -7.89 11.99
CA SER A 269 15.77 -6.60 11.47
C SER A 269 14.28 -6.47 11.80
N ASN A 270 13.98 -5.83 12.94
CA ASN A 270 12.65 -5.31 13.18
C ASN A 270 12.39 -4.27 12.09
N PHE A 271 11.90 -4.71 10.94
CA PHE A 271 11.30 -3.79 10.00
C PHE A 271 10.18 -3.12 10.77
N VAL A 272 10.29 -1.82 10.84
CA VAL A 272 9.17 -1.02 11.20
C VAL A 272 9.07 -0.07 10.04
N PHE A 273 8.05 -0.29 9.23
CA PHE A 273 7.64 0.68 8.23
C PHE A 273 7.22 1.98 8.95
N HIS A 274 8.18 2.85 9.23
CA HIS A 274 8.00 4.11 9.94
C HIS A 274 7.46 5.21 9.00
N PHE A 275 6.33 4.95 8.34
CA PHE A 275 5.68 5.87 7.39
C PHE A 275 5.27 7.24 7.93
N TYR A 276 5.37 7.44 9.25
CA TYR A 276 4.98 8.66 9.94
C TYR A 276 6.17 9.41 10.51
N ASP A 277 7.39 8.95 10.26
CA ASP A 277 8.57 9.72 10.63
C ASP A 277 8.64 10.96 9.71
N PRO A 278 8.49 12.19 10.25
CA PRO A 278 8.55 13.43 9.49
C PRO A 278 9.86 13.60 8.71
N ASP A 279 10.92 12.95 9.18
CA ASP A 279 12.28 13.07 8.68
C ASP A 279 12.62 11.95 7.67
N GLU A 280 11.72 10.99 7.43
CA GLU A 280 11.95 9.90 6.47
C GLU A 280 11.52 10.24 5.02
N PRO A 281 12.39 10.01 4.01
CA PRO A 281 12.08 10.23 2.59
C PRO A 281 10.87 9.44 2.05
N LEU A 282 10.48 8.37 2.76
CA LEU A 282 9.43 7.42 2.36
C LEU A 282 8.05 8.08 2.23
N ALA A 283 7.68 8.93 3.20
CA ALA A 283 6.36 9.55 3.23
C ALA A 283 6.15 10.44 2.00
N ASN A 284 7.16 11.20 1.60
CA ASN A 284 7.08 12.10 0.44
C ASN A 284 6.87 11.32 -0.86
N LEU A 285 7.58 10.21 -1.07
CA LEU A 285 7.45 9.44 -2.31
C LEU A 285 6.03 8.90 -2.50
N VAL A 286 5.42 8.39 -1.44
CA VAL A 286 4.08 7.80 -1.44
C VAL A 286 3.00 8.88 -1.52
N ILE A 287 3.17 9.98 -0.79
CA ILE A 287 2.26 11.12 -0.85
C ILE A 287 2.27 11.75 -2.25
N ASP A 288 3.45 11.96 -2.85
CA ASP A 288 3.57 12.52 -4.20
C ASP A 288 2.87 11.64 -5.24
N GLU A 289 2.97 10.32 -5.11
CA GLU A 289 2.25 9.38 -5.98
C GLU A 289 0.74 9.50 -5.81
N GLN A 290 0.27 9.55 -4.55
CA GLN A 290 -1.14 9.69 -4.24
C GLN A 290 -1.72 11.03 -4.73
N LEU A 291 -0.98 12.13 -4.56
CA LEU A 291 -1.36 13.45 -5.06
C LEU A 291 -1.44 13.44 -6.60
N GLY A 292 -0.46 12.82 -7.26
CA GLY A 292 -0.48 12.62 -8.71
C GLY A 292 -1.71 11.84 -9.18
N ARG A 293 -2.11 10.78 -8.46
CA ARG A 293 -3.34 10.03 -8.76
C ARG A 293 -4.59 10.88 -8.64
N ILE A 294 -4.72 11.67 -7.56
CA ILE A 294 -5.87 12.55 -7.37
C ILE A 294 -5.92 13.60 -8.50
N GLN A 295 -4.78 14.21 -8.83
CA GLN A 295 -4.70 15.20 -9.91
C GLN A 295 -5.10 14.61 -11.27
N ASN A 296 -4.57 13.43 -11.63
CA ASN A 296 -4.91 12.75 -12.87
C ASN A 296 -6.40 12.38 -12.92
N ALA A 297 -6.95 11.84 -11.82
CA ALA A 297 -8.36 11.51 -11.73
C ALA A 297 -9.25 12.76 -11.82
N CYS A 298 -8.83 13.88 -11.24
CA CYS A 298 -9.55 15.16 -11.36
C CYS A 298 -9.54 15.69 -12.80
N GLN A 299 -8.43 15.56 -13.53
CA GLN A 299 -8.36 15.93 -14.96
C GLN A 299 -9.25 15.02 -15.82
N GLU A 300 -9.20 13.71 -15.59
CA GLU A 300 -10.07 12.73 -16.25
C GLU A 300 -11.55 13.05 -15.96
N ARG A 301 -11.89 13.34 -14.70
CA ARG A 301 -13.23 13.76 -14.28
C ARG A 301 -13.67 14.99 -15.06
N GLN A 302 -12.84 16.02 -15.14
CA GLN A 302 -13.19 17.27 -15.84
C GLN A 302 -13.48 17.02 -17.33
N ALA A 303 -12.68 16.19 -17.99
CA ALA A 303 -12.92 15.83 -19.39
C ALA A 303 -14.25 15.07 -19.57
N LEU A 304 -14.52 14.08 -18.73
CA LEU A 304 -15.76 13.29 -18.77
C LEU A 304 -16.99 14.15 -18.42
N GLN A 305 -16.85 15.11 -17.51
CA GLN A 305 -17.91 16.06 -17.15
C GLN A 305 -18.31 16.95 -18.33
N GLN A 306 -17.32 17.52 -19.03
CA GLN A 306 -17.57 18.31 -20.22
C GLN A 306 -18.24 17.49 -21.32
N GLU A 307 -17.80 16.25 -21.51
CA GLU A 307 -18.39 15.34 -22.48
C GLU A 307 -19.83 14.97 -22.11
N THR A 308 -20.09 14.70 -20.82
CA THR A 308 -21.45 14.40 -20.34
C THR A 308 -22.41 15.57 -20.62
N LEU A 309 -21.97 16.81 -20.38
CA LEU A 309 -22.78 18.01 -20.66
C LEU A 309 -23.04 18.19 -22.17
N ARG A 310 -22.05 17.90 -23.04
CA ARG A 310 -22.22 17.95 -24.51
C ARG A 310 -23.22 16.92 -25.00
N LEU A 311 -23.18 15.72 -24.41
CA LEU A 311 -24.02 14.60 -24.84
C LEU A 311 -25.49 14.76 -24.44
N LEU A 312 -25.85 15.66 -23.52
CA LEU A 312 -27.24 15.89 -23.08
C LEU A 312 -28.24 16.04 -24.24
N ASN A 313 -27.83 16.72 -25.31
CA ASN A 313 -28.68 17.00 -26.48
C ASN A 313 -28.61 15.91 -27.58
N THR A 314 -27.78 14.88 -27.40
CA THR A 314 -27.57 13.80 -28.38
C THR A 314 -28.53 12.64 -28.13
N GLN A 315 -28.89 11.89 -29.18
CA GLN A 315 -29.76 10.69 -29.08
C GLN A 315 -28.99 9.38 -28.84
N ASP A 316 -27.66 9.43 -28.81
CA ASP A 316 -26.80 8.26 -28.62
C ASP A 316 -26.82 7.81 -27.15
N SER A 317 -27.72 6.86 -26.85
CA SER A 317 -27.89 6.31 -25.51
C SER A 317 -26.73 5.43 -25.06
N GLN A 318 -26.04 4.77 -25.98
CA GLN A 318 -24.90 3.91 -25.65
C GLN A 318 -23.70 4.74 -25.24
N LEU A 319 -23.37 5.78 -26.02
CA LEU A 319 -22.28 6.70 -25.69
C LEU A 319 -22.55 7.43 -24.37
N LYS A 320 -23.77 7.92 -24.16
CA LYS A 320 -24.20 8.51 -22.88
C LYS A 320 -23.97 7.56 -21.70
N SER A 321 -24.38 6.30 -21.84
CA SER A 321 -24.23 5.30 -20.79
C SER A 321 -22.75 5.05 -20.48
N MET A 322 -21.91 4.87 -21.49
CA MET A 322 -20.47 4.63 -21.30
C MET A 322 -19.80 5.79 -20.56
N VAL A 323 -20.01 7.03 -21.01
CA VAL A 323 -19.42 8.22 -20.39
C VAL A 323 -19.93 8.41 -18.96
N THR A 324 -21.21 8.16 -18.70
CA THR A 324 -21.79 8.26 -17.35
C THR A 324 -21.20 7.20 -16.41
N THR A 325 -21.02 5.97 -16.88
CA THR A 325 -20.37 4.90 -16.11
C THR A 325 -18.91 5.23 -15.81
N SER A 326 -18.14 5.72 -16.80
CA SER A 326 -16.76 6.17 -16.58
C SER A 326 -16.68 7.34 -15.60
N LEU A 327 -17.60 8.30 -15.66
CA LEU A 327 -17.65 9.41 -14.72
C LEU A 327 -17.94 8.94 -13.29
N ALA A 328 -18.84 7.98 -13.12
CA ALA A 328 -19.13 7.38 -11.82
C ALA A 328 -17.92 6.63 -11.25
N ASP A 329 -17.20 5.88 -12.08
CA ASP A 329 -15.96 5.18 -11.69
C ASP A 329 -14.87 6.17 -11.23
N VAL A 330 -14.60 7.22 -12.00
CA VAL A 330 -13.63 8.26 -11.63
C VAL A 330 -14.01 8.94 -10.32
N ASN A 331 -15.29 9.24 -10.13
CA ASN A 331 -15.79 9.83 -8.88
C ASN A 331 -15.51 8.93 -7.68
N SER A 332 -15.72 7.61 -7.82
CA SER A 332 -15.37 6.63 -6.78
C SER A 332 -13.88 6.64 -6.48
N ARG A 333 -13.04 6.58 -7.53
CA ARG A 333 -11.57 6.61 -7.40
C ARG A 333 -11.08 7.86 -6.65
N ILE A 334 -11.63 9.04 -6.95
CA ILE A 334 -11.26 10.28 -6.24
C ILE A 334 -11.59 10.17 -4.75
N MET A 335 -12.78 9.68 -4.40
CA MET A 335 -13.18 9.52 -2.99
C MET A 335 -12.24 8.55 -2.26
N ASP A 336 -11.95 7.40 -2.88
CA ASP A 336 -11.04 6.39 -2.31
C ASP A 336 -9.61 6.95 -2.13
N TYR A 337 -9.09 7.68 -3.12
CA TYR A 337 -7.76 8.26 -3.04
C TYR A 337 -7.66 9.35 -1.95
N VAL A 338 -8.71 10.15 -1.79
CA VAL A 338 -8.79 11.14 -0.71
C VAL A 338 -8.88 10.47 0.66
N ASP A 339 -9.66 9.41 0.79
CA ASP A 339 -9.81 8.67 2.06
C ASP A 339 -8.51 7.98 2.46
N GLN A 340 -7.79 7.39 1.51
CA GLN A 340 -6.47 6.82 1.73
C GLN A 340 -5.51 7.88 2.27
N LEU A 341 -5.52 9.07 1.67
CA LEU A 341 -4.67 10.18 2.09
C LEU A 341 -4.99 10.61 3.53
N LEU A 342 -6.27 10.63 3.92
CA LEU A 342 -6.69 10.95 5.29
C LEU A 342 -6.45 9.84 6.31
N ALA A 343 -6.44 8.58 5.88
CA ALA A 343 -6.18 7.43 6.74
C ALA A 343 -4.76 7.48 7.33
N TYR A 344 -3.83 8.17 6.66
CA TYR A 344 -2.49 8.49 7.16
C TYR A 344 -2.48 9.57 8.24
N GLY A 345 -3.64 9.95 8.79
CA GLY A 345 -3.73 10.92 9.86
C GLY A 345 -3.33 12.34 9.42
N PRO A 346 -3.55 13.35 10.28
CA PRO A 346 -2.96 14.64 10.03
C PRO A 346 -1.43 14.54 10.13
N PRO A 347 -0.67 15.19 9.24
CA PRO A 347 0.74 15.43 9.50
C PRO A 347 0.90 16.11 10.87
N PRO A 348 1.93 15.75 11.66
CA PRO A 348 2.43 16.60 12.72
C PRO A 348 2.57 18.07 12.27
N PRO A 349 2.29 19.07 13.14
CA PRO A 349 2.45 20.48 12.79
C PRO A 349 3.88 20.76 12.29
N GLY A 350 4.01 21.47 11.16
CA GLY A 350 5.32 21.87 10.60
C GLY A 350 5.88 21.01 9.47
N LEU A 351 5.13 20.00 9.00
CA LEU A 351 5.57 19.09 7.94
C LEU A 351 5.36 19.61 6.52
N GLN A 352 6.38 19.43 5.66
CA GLN A 352 6.44 19.94 4.28
C GLN A 352 5.27 19.48 3.39
N PHE A 353 4.68 18.30 3.64
CA PHE A 353 3.63 17.73 2.80
C PHE A 353 2.20 18.15 3.18
N ALA A 354 1.99 18.82 4.31
CA ALA A 354 0.65 19.29 4.72
C ALA A 354 0.06 20.29 3.72
N ILE A 355 0.90 21.16 3.16
CA ILE A 355 0.49 22.20 2.20
C ILE A 355 0.07 21.59 0.84
N PRO A 356 0.88 20.73 0.18
CA PRO A 356 0.47 20.05 -1.05
C PRO A 356 -0.85 19.28 -0.91
N ILE A 357 -1.03 18.57 0.20
CA ILE A 357 -2.27 17.85 0.50
C ILE A 357 -3.46 18.80 0.59
N TYR A 358 -3.33 19.86 1.41
CA TYR A 358 -4.40 20.83 1.61
C TYR A 358 -4.81 21.47 0.28
N ARG A 359 -3.83 21.90 -0.52
CA ARG A 359 -4.07 22.48 -1.85
C ARG A 359 -4.80 21.51 -2.77
N CYS A 360 -4.38 20.25 -2.82
CA CYS A 360 -5.04 19.23 -3.62
C CYS A 360 -6.51 19.03 -3.21
N LEU A 361 -6.80 18.98 -1.90
CA LEU A 361 -8.17 18.87 -1.39
C LEU A 361 -9.00 20.12 -1.68
N LEU A 362 -8.39 21.31 -1.55
CA LEU A 362 -9.04 22.59 -1.83
C LEU A 362 -9.39 22.71 -3.32
N ASP A 363 -8.43 22.47 -4.21
CA ASP A 363 -8.62 22.53 -5.66
C ASP A 363 -9.69 21.53 -6.12
N THR A 364 -9.67 20.32 -5.56
CA THR A 364 -10.69 19.30 -5.85
C THR A 364 -12.07 19.72 -5.34
N THR A 365 -12.15 20.38 -4.19
CA THR A 365 -13.41 20.91 -3.63
C THR A 365 -13.96 22.03 -4.52
N ILE A 366 -13.11 23.00 -4.89
CA ILE A 366 -13.48 24.13 -5.76
C ILE A 366 -13.97 23.62 -7.12
N ALA A 367 -13.22 22.71 -7.76
CA ALA A 367 -13.61 22.13 -9.03
C ALA A 367 -14.93 21.34 -8.96
N SER A 368 -15.21 20.70 -7.81
CA SER A 368 -16.48 19.99 -7.60
C SER A 368 -17.66 20.97 -7.40
N GLU A 369 -17.43 22.11 -6.73
CA GLU A 369 -18.43 23.17 -6.59
C GLU A 369 -18.74 23.85 -7.94
N GLN A 370 -17.70 24.15 -8.72
CA GLN A 370 -17.85 24.74 -10.06
C GLN A 370 -18.71 23.86 -10.96
N PHE A 371 -18.48 22.54 -10.95
CA PHE A 371 -19.28 21.60 -11.74
C PHE A 371 -20.76 21.59 -11.33
N LEU A 372 -21.08 21.72 -10.05
CA LEU A 372 -22.47 21.87 -9.60
C LEU A 372 -23.11 23.12 -10.21
N GLY A 373 -22.40 24.24 -10.24
CA GLY A 373 -22.85 25.47 -10.89
C GLY A 373 -23.06 25.32 -12.40
N GLU A 374 -22.21 24.55 -13.07
CA GLU A 374 -22.37 24.22 -14.50
C GLU A 374 -23.64 23.39 -14.76
N ILE A 375 -23.92 22.38 -13.92
CA ILE A 375 -25.14 21.57 -14.02
C ILE A 375 -26.39 22.43 -13.78
N GLU A 376 -26.38 23.30 -12.76
CA GLU A 376 -27.49 24.22 -12.49
C GLU A 376 -27.74 25.17 -13.66
N THR A 377 -26.67 25.65 -14.29
CA THR A 377 -26.75 26.49 -15.48
C THR A 377 -27.31 25.70 -16.66
N ALA A 378 -26.80 24.50 -16.93
CA ALA A 378 -27.30 23.63 -17.99
C ALA A 378 -28.79 23.28 -17.79
N SER A 379 -29.23 23.04 -16.55
CA SER A 379 -30.62 22.75 -16.19
C SER A 379 -31.61 23.86 -16.55
N LYS A 380 -31.17 25.12 -16.55
CA LYS A 380 -32.01 26.26 -16.97
C LYS A 380 -32.26 26.30 -18.48
N TYR A 381 -31.32 25.81 -19.29
CA TYR A 381 -31.35 25.94 -20.75
C TYR A 381 -31.61 24.62 -21.49
N SER A 382 -31.63 23.48 -20.80
CA SER A 382 -31.78 22.16 -21.40
C SER A 382 -33.25 21.76 -21.65
N PRO A 383 -33.53 20.91 -22.66
CA PRO A 383 -34.88 20.46 -22.95
C PRO A 383 -35.48 19.61 -21.82
N PRO A 384 -36.82 19.50 -21.71
CA PRO A 384 -37.48 18.69 -20.69
C PRO A 384 -37.02 17.22 -20.65
N SER A 385 -36.63 16.66 -21.80
CA SER A 385 -36.10 15.30 -21.94
C SER A 385 -34.82 15.06 -21.13
N ALA A 386 -34.00 16.09 -20.92
CA ALA A 386 -32.73 16.00 -20.19
C ALA A 386 -32.86 16.22 -18.67
N ARG A 387 -34.06 16.58 -18.17
CA ARG A 387 -34.24 16.96 -16.75
C ARG A 387 -33.90 15.85 -15.77
N ASN A 388 -34.23 14.60 -16.09
CA ASN A 388 -33.93 13.48 -15.19
C ASN A 388 -32.42 13.18 -15.18
N GLU A 389 -31.79 13.16 -16.35
CA GLU A 389 -30.33 13.00 -16.50
C GLU A 389 -29.57 14.09 -15.70
N LEU A 390 -29.98 15.35 -15.83
CA LEU A 390 -29.38 16.47 -15.09
C LEU A 390 -29.61 16.38 -13.57
N LYS A 391 -30.77 15.87 -13.13
CA LYS A 391 -31.02 15.64 -11.69
C LYS A 391 -30.13 14.56 -11.11
N ASP A 392 -29.94 13.45 -11.83
CA ASP A 392 -29.08 12.35 -11.38
C ASP A 392 -27.60 12.78 -11.41
N MET A 393 -27.19 13.52 -12.44
CA MET A 393 -25.86 14.13 -12.53
C MET A 393 -25.61 15.11 -11.37
N HIS A 394 -26.59 15.97 -11.06
CA HIS A 394 -26.52 16.88 -9.92
C HIS A 394 -26.37 16.12 -8.61
N ARG A 395 -27.13 15.04 -8.40
CA ARG A 395 -27.03 14.21 -7.19
C ARG A 395 -25.65 13.59 -7.04
N ALA A 396 -25.11 13.01 -8.12
CA ALA A 396 -23.78 12.39 -8.11
C ALA A 396 -22.66 13.43 -7.86
N ALA A 397 -22.70 14.56 -8.57
CA ALA A 397 -21.77 15.68 -8.38
C ALA A 397 -21.79 16.20 -6.94
N LYS A 398 -22.99 16.33 -6.36
CA LYS A 398 -23.16 16.82 -4.99
C LYS A 398 -22.58 15.85 -3.96
N ALA A 399 -22.70 14.54 -4.19
CA ALA A 399 -22.10 13.53 -3.32
C ALA A 399 -20.57 13.66 -3.28
N VAL A 400 -19.93 13.80 -4.44
CA VAL A 400 -18.46 13.99 -4.53
C VAL A 400 -18.03 15.29 -3.86
N PHE A 401 -18.73 16.40 -4.15
CA PHE A 401 -18.45 17.69 -3.51
C PHE A 401 -18.52 17.60 -1.99
N ILE A 402 -19.58 17.01 -1.45
CA ILE A 402 -19.74 16.82 0.00
C ILE A 402 -18.59 15.97 0.54
N HIS A 403 -18.23 14.86 -0.12
CA HIS A 403 -17.13 14.00 0.31
C HIS A 403 -15.79 14.75 0.39
N VAL A 404 -15.41 15.44 -0.67
CA VAL A 404 -14.12 16.15 -0.72
C VAL A 404 -14.12 17.36 0.22
N TYR A 405 -15.24 18.08 0.34
CA TYR A 405 -15.41 19.17 1.31
C TYR A 405 -15.29 18.68 2.76
N LEU A 406 -15.93 17.55 3.08
CA LEU A 406 -15.78 16.88 4.37
C LEU A 406 -14.30 16.56 4.64
N SER A 407 -13.63 15.99 3.66
CA SER A 407 -12.22 15.62 3.74
C SER A 407 -11.30 16.81 3.95
N LEU A 408 -11.51 17.93 3.24
CA LEU A 408 -10.81 19.20 3.44
C LEU A 408 -11.02 19.75 4.86
N ARG A 409 -12.26 19.71 5.35
CA ARG A 409 -12.63 20.16 6.70
C ARG A 409 -12.02 19.29 7.79
N VAL A 410 -12.03 17.98 7.58
CA VAL A 410 -11.42 16.99 8.48
C VAL A 410 -9.90 17.15 8.49
N PHE A 411 -9.26 17.33 7.34
CA PHE A 411 -7.82 17.57 7.25
C PHE A 411 -7.44 18.79 8.08
N GLY A 412 -8.12 19.92 7.85
CA GLY A 412 -7.91 21.18 8.55
C GLY A 412 -6.88 22.06 7.85
N SER A 413 -6.78 23.31 8.28
CA SER A 413 -5.82 24.27 7.73
C SER A 413 -4.38 23.94 8.20
N PRO A 414 -3.38 23.93 7.31
CA PRO A 414 -1.99 23.61 7.67
C PRO A 414 -1.26 24.79 8.36
N GLY A 415 -1.83 26.02 8.32
CA GLY A 415 -1.21 27.21 8.87
C GLY A 415 -2.16 28.42 8.88
N PRO A 416 -1.87 29.48 9.66
CA PRO A 416 -2.72 30.68 9.77
C PRO A 416 -2.95 31.41 8.44
N GLU A 417 -2.06 31.23 7.47
CA GLU A 417 -2.15 31.78 6.11
C GLU A 417 -3.21 31.11 5.22
N PHE A 418 -3.76 29.97 5.64
CA PHE A 418 -4.79 29.24 4.89
C PHE A 418 -6.17 29.45 5.55
N HIS A 419 -7.02 30.22 4.88
CA HIS A 419 -8.39 30.47 5.32
C HIS A 419 -9.29 29.26 5.05
N PRO A 420 -10.22 28.91 5.97
CA PRO A 420 -11.19 27.85 5.74
C PRO A 420 -12.04 28.13 4.50
N PHE A 421 -12.12 27.14 3.59
CA PHE A 421 -13.03 27.21 2.45
C PHE A 421 -14.49 27.29 2.93
N THR A 422 -15.21 28.29 2.43
CA THR A 422 -16.65 28.47 2.67
C THR A 422 -17.38 28.18 1.38
N PRO A 423 -18.22 27.13 1.33
CA PRO A 423 -18.94 26.78 0.12
C PRO A 423 -19.96 27.87 -0.23
N SER A 424 -20.05 28.21 -1.51
CA SER A 424 -21.08 29.08 -2.07
C SER A 424 -22.43 28.38 -2.17
N ILE A 425 -22.43 27.05 -2.26
CA ILE A 425 -23.65 26.22 -2.33
C ILE A 425 -24.24 25.99 -0.93
N ALA A 426 -25.57 26.15 -0.83
CA ALA A 426 -26.29 25.90 0.40
C ALA A 426 -26.34 24.40 0.75
N LEU A 427 -25.68 24.02 1.84
CA LEU A 427 -25.81 22.70 2.45
C LEU A 427 -27.13 22.62 3.23
N SER A 428 -27.86 21.51 3.07
CA SER A 428 -29.03 21.17 3.88
C SER A 428 -28.66 20.92 5.34
N SER A 429 -29.63 20.99 6.25
CA SER A 429 -29.40 20.74 7.68
C SER A 429 -28.78 19.36 7.93
N SER A 430 -29.22 18.32 7.20
CA SER A 430 -28.66 16.97 7.30
C SER A 430 -27.18 16.93 6.86
N GLU A 431 -26.84 17.60 5.75
CA GLU A 431 -25.47 17.66 5.23
C GLU A 431 -24.55 18.41 6.20
N ARG A 432 -25.00 19.53 6.77
CA ARG A 432 -24.24 20.27 7.80
C ARG A 432 -23.97 19.43 9.04
N ILE A 433 -24.98 18.71 9.53
CA ILE A 433 -24.83 17.81 10.69
C ILE A 433 -23.81 16.70 10.40
N LYS A 434 -23.85 16.09 9.21
CA LYS A 434 -22.86 15.08 8.80
C LYS A 434 -21.43 15.66 8.82
N VAL A 435 -21.26 16.88 8.32
CA VAL A 435 -19.97 17.59 8.35
C VAL A 435 -19.47 17.81 9.77
N GLU A 436 -20.32 18.30 10.66
CA GLU A 436 -19.90 18.54 12.04
C GLU A 436 -19.59 17.25 12.79
N LEU A 437 -20.39 16.20 12.61
CA LEU A 437 -20.16 14.90 13.26
C LEU A 437 -18.86 14.26 12.79
N ALA A 438 -18.59 14.26 11.48
CA ALA A 438 -17.35 13.73 10.92
C ALA A 438 -16.12 14.49 11.45
N CYS A 439 -16.17 15.83 11.48
CA CYS A 439 -15.11 16.65 12.05
C CYS A 439 -14.86 16.33 13.53
N LYS A 440 -15.93 16.21 14.33
CA LYS A 440 -15.83 15.89 15.77
C LYS A 440 -15.27 14.49 16.00
N ALA A 441 -15.76 13.48 15.28
CA ALA A 441 -15.29 12.10 15.39
C ALA A 441 -13.79 12.00 15.07
N LYS A 442 -13.34 12.65 13.99
CA LYS A 442 -11.92 12.61 13.61
C LYS A 442 -11.02 13.43 14.51
N THR A 443 -11.52 14.53 15.07
CA THR A 443 -10.83 15.27 16.13
C THR A 443 -10.65 14.40 17.38
N LEU A 444 -11.67 13.63 17.75
CA LEU A 444 -11.61 12.71 18.88
C LEU A 444 -10.62 11.57 18.63
N GLU A 445 -10.67 10.93 17.46
CA GLU A 445 -9.69 9.91 17.06
C GLU A 445 -8.24 10.44 17.09
N ARG A 446 -8.02 11.68 16.65
CA ARG A 446 -6.69 12.34 16.72
C ARG A 446 -6.24 12.50 18.17
N ARG A 447 -7.11 12.98 19.07
CA ARG A 447 -6.80 13.10 20.50
C ARG A 447 -6.48 11.76 21.13
N LEU A 448 -7.22 10.72 20.77
CA LEU A 448 -6.98 9.35 21.24
C LEU A 448 -5.65 8.79 20.74
N LYS A 449 -5.31 8.97 19.46
CA LYS A 449 -4.02 8.53 18.90
C LYS A 449 -2.84 9.22 19.59
N ASN A 450 -2.93 10.54 19.78
CA ASN A 450 -1.86 11.32 20.41
C ASN A 450 -1.66 10.96 21.89
N ALA A 451 -2.74 10.63 22.62
CA ALA A 451 -2.68 10.20 24.01
C ALA A 451 -2.12 8.77 24.20
N VAL A 452 -2.09 7.95 23.14
CA VAL A 452 -1.51 6.60 23.16
C VAL A 452 -0.01 6.62 22.79
N THR A 453 0.43 7.67 22.08
CA THR A 453 1.84 7.87 21.68
C THR A 453 2.65 8.71 22.67
N SER A 454 1.98 9.45 23.58
CA SER A 454 2.57 10.15 24.73
C SER A 454 2.56 9.26 25.96
#